data_AF-A0A4R6P3U6-F1
#
_entry.id   AF-A0A4R6P3U6-F1
#
_cell.length_a   1.000
_cell.length_b   1.000
_cell.length_c   1.000
_cell.angle_alpha   90.00
_cell.angle_beta   90.00
_cell.angle_gamma   90.00
#
_symmetry.space_group_name_H-M   'P 1'
#
loop_
_entity.id
_entity.type
_entity.pdbx_description
1 polymer ?
#
loop_
_entity_poly.entity_id
_entity_poly.type
_entity_poly.pdbx_seq_one_letter_code
_entity_poly.pdbx_strand_id
1 'polypeptide(L)'
;MREGWHNRCSALQRWQTAPMKGAGVGDFGAFEPGTDLSGYARELIRMHDAVIAGGRSPLRPRPLVARSWSRVLAAGLVPDQPRARSMLAVDDVERRRRESSLTAVIEDLTQALSDLTDTASQLMLVVADAEGVILWRHGSARVRHRADTLGFREGARWTEDAVGTNAIGTALAEANPVQLFSGEHFEQFQHPWFCTAAPIHDPRTGTLLGIVDISGPALALHPAVTSLVRTGVRLAEAQLWRHHETRLDRLRSAAGPALAGLSGPALVVDDNGWVAQAVGVGATHRVAVPGPDRPITVPGLGPCTAEQLADGWLIRPDSGSRLTRLELDLSGPPTLRALGGESAWCCALSARHAEILLLLHLHGRQGMTVGRLSEALFGDPDHAVAVRAEISRLRRTLGSVVASRPYRIAESASLTVTFGSVERLADCDFVRHSAGPGLRKLCR
;
A
#
# COMPACT_ATOMS: atom_id res chain seq x y z
N MET A 1 -12.22 -29.06 -31.12
CA MET A 1 -11.77 -28.56 -29.79
C MET A 1 -11.68 -27.03 -29.72
N ARG A 2 -11.00 -26.32 -30.64
CA ARG A 2 -10.84 -24.84 -30.56
C ARG A 2 -12.16 -24.02 -30.60
N GLU A 3 -13.19 -24.47 -31.31
CA GLU A 3 -14.49 -23.77 -31.37
C GLU A 3 -15.27 -23.82 -30.05
N GLY A 4 -15.28 -24.97 -29.36
CA GLY A 4 -15.91 -25.10 -28.04
C GLY A 4 -15.19 -24.28 -26.96
N TRP A 5 -13.90 -23.99 -27.15
CA TRP A 5 -13.12 -23.11 -26.28
C TRP A 5 -13.49 -21.63 -26.46
N HIS A 6 -13.64 -21.17 -27.72
CA HIS A 6 -14.04 -19.79 -28.02
C HIS A 6 -15.47 -19.47 -27.55
N ASN A 7 -16.38 -20.44 -27.66
CA ASN A 7 -17.77 -20.31 -27.17
C ASN A 7 -17.84 -20.22 -25.63
N ARG A 8 -16.98 -20.92 -24.90
CA ARG A 8 -16.90 -20.88 -23.43
C ARG A 8 -16.42 -19.52 -22.91
N CYS A 9 -15.33 -18.99 -23.46
CA CYS A 9 -14.81 -17.67 -23.08
C CYS A 9 -15.76 -16.52 -23.45
N SER A 10 -16.41 -16.58 -24.61
CA SER A 10 -17.34 -15.51 -25.04
C SER A 10 -18.63 -15.45 -24.20
N ALA A 11 -19.10 -16.58 -23.67
CA ALA A 11 -20.25 -16.61 -22.76
C ALA A 11 -19.93 -15.96 -21.41
N LEU A 12 -18.74 -16.24 -20.85
CA LEU A 12 -18.32 -15.67 -19.58
C LEU A 12 -17.99 -14.18 -19.68
N GLN A 13 -17.37 -13.72 -20.77
CA GLN A 13 -17.10 -12.29 -21.01
C GLN A 13 -18.38 -11.44 -21.05
N ARG A 14 -19.48 -11.96 -21.61
CA ARG A 14 -20.79 -11.27 -21.63
C ARG A 14 -21.39 -11.08 -20.23
N TRP A 15 -20.95 -11.82 -19.22
CA TRP A 15 -21.46 -11.74 -17.85
C TRP A 15 -20.59 -10.88 -16.93
N GLN A 16 -19.42 -10.44 -17.38
CA GLN A 16 -18.53 -9.54 -16.65
C GLN A 16 -19.04 -8.08 -16.63
N THR A 17 -19.89 -7.70 -17.59
CA THR A 17 -20.33 -6.30 -17.81
C THR A 17 -21.70 -5.98 -17.22
N ALA A 18 -22.34 -6.89 -16.48
CA ALA A 18 -23.64 -6.65 -15.85
C ALA A 18 -23.47 -5.82 -14.56
N PRO A 19 -24.21 -4.70 -14.37
CA PRO A 19 -24.07 -3.86 -13.19
C PRO A 19 -24.52 -4.59 -11.93
N MET A 20 -23.81 -4.40 -10.82
CA MET A 20 -24.22 -4.88 -9.50
C MET A 20 -25.54 -4.22 -9.11
N LYS A 21 -26.63 -4.98 -9.07
CA LYS A 21 -27.81 -4.60 -8.29
C LYS A 21 -27.72 -5.31 -6.94
N GLY A 22 -27.46 -4.54 -5.88
CA GLY A 22 -27.70 -4.99 -4.50
C GLY A 22 -26.49 -5.30 -3.61
N ALA A 23 -25.24 -5.00 -4.00
CA ALA A 23 -24.13 -5.12 -3.06
C ALA A 23 -24.02 -3.85 -2.20
N GLY A 24 -24.66 -3.86 -1.03
CA GLY A 24 -24.25 -2.97 0.04
C GLY A 24 -22.76 -3.18 0.32
N VAL A 25 -22.04 -2.11 0.65
CA VAL A 25 -20.65 -2.19 1.10
C VAL A 25 -20.59 -3.11 2.32
N GLY A 26 -20.33 -4.40 2.15
CA GLY A 26 -20.31 -5.31 3.31
C GLY A 26 -20.44 -6.80 3.09
N ASP A 27 -21.01 -7.30 1.98
CA ASP A 27 -21.27 -8.75 1.86
C ASP A 27 -20.68 -9.37 0.58
N PHE A 28 -19.72 -10.28 0.76
CA PHE A 28 -19.12 -11.11 -0.30
C PHE A 28 -19.61 -12.56 -0.20
N GLY A 29 -20.69 -12.80 0.54
CA GLY A 29 -21.35 -14.08 0.68
C GLY A 29 -21.73 -14.72 -0.67
N ALA A 30 -21.73 -16.05 -0.70
CA ALA A 30 -22.12 -16.82 -1.87
C ALA A 30 -23.65 -16.99 -2.01
N PHE A 31 -24.41 -16.68 -0.96
CA PHE A 31 -25.86 -16.81 -0.89
C PHE A 31 -26.47 -15.86 0.16
N GLU A 32 -27.79 -15.67 0.06
CA GLU A 32 -28.57 -14.89 1.01
C GLU A 32 -28.98 -15.70 2.26
N PRO A 33 -29.09 -15.09 3.45
CA PRO A 33 -29.59 -15.76 4.65
C PRO A 33 -30.94 -16.46 4.40
N GLY A 34 -31.06 -17.72 4.84
CA GLY A 34 -32.26 -18.54 4.66
C GLY A 34 -32.30 -19.39 3.38
N THR A 35 -31.25 -19.35 2.55
CA THR A 35 -31.10 -20.21 1.37
C THR A 35 -31.02 -21.70 1.77
N ASP A 36 -31.78 -22.57 1.08
CA ASP A 36 -31.58 -24.04 1.17
C ASP A 36 -30.24 -24.41 0.50
N LEU A 37 -29.22 -24.63 1.33
CA LEU A 37 -27.87 -24.96 0.88
C LEU A 37 -27.81 -26.25 0.05
N SER A 38 -28.67 -27.23 0.33
CA SER A 38 -28.67 -28.51 -0.39
C SER A 38 -29.29 -28.37 -1.78
N GLY A 39 -30.38 -27.60 -1.89
CA GLY A 39 -30.96 -27.20 -3.16
C GLY A 39 -30.00 -26.37 -4.01
N TYR A 40 -29.43 -25.33 -3.40
CA TYR A 40 -28.52 -24.41 -4.08
C TYR A 40 -27.23 -25.08 -4.56
N ALA A 41 -26.64 -25.97 -3.76
CA ALA A 41 -25.47 -26.74 -4.18
C ALA A 41 -25.75 -27.58 -5.44
N ARG A 42 -26.91 -28.24 -5.51
CA ARG A 42 -27.32 -29.00 -6.71
C ARG A 42 -27.51 -28.12 -7.93
N GLU A 43 -28.04 -26.90 -7.77
CA GLU A 43 -28.16 -25.93 -8.85
C GLU A 43 -26.82 -25.44 -9.36
N LEU A 44 -25.87 -25.14 -8.46
CA LEU A 44 -24.53 -24.72 -8.81
C LEU A 44 -23.73 -25.81 -9.52
N ILE A 45 -23.87 -27.07 -9.10
CA ILE A 45 -23.23 -28.21 -9.80
C ILE A 45 -23.80 -28.34 -11.22
N ARG A 46 -25.13 -28.28 -11.39
CA ARG A 46 -25.75 -28.31 -12.73
C ARG A 46 -25.29 -27.13 -13.60
N MET A 47 -25.17 -25.95 -13.00
CA MET A 47 -24.65 -24.76 -13.68
C MET A 47 -23.20 -24.97 -14.13
N HIS A 48 -22.35 -25.48 -13.24
CA HIS A 48 -20.95 -25.79 -13.53
C HIS A 48 -20.84 -26.76 -14.70
N ASP A 49 -21.49 -27.93 -14.61
CA ASP A 49 -21.43 -28.96 -15.66
C ASP A 49 -21.89 -28.39 -17.02
N ALA A 50 -22.99 -27.62 -17.03
CA ALA A 50 -23.51 -27.00 -18.24
C ALA A 50 -22.52 -25.99 -18.86
N VAL A 51 -21.91 -25.12 -18.05
CA VAL A 51 -20.96 -24.11 -18.52
C VAL A 51 -19.65 -24.77 -19.00
N ILE A 52 -19.14 -25.75 -18.27
CA ILE A 52 -17.93 -26.49 -18.63
C ILE A 52 -18.15 -27.29 -19.91
N ALA A 53 -19.33 -27.87 -20.13
CA ALA A 53 -19.70 -28.54 -21.39
C ALA A 53 -19.90 -27.56 -22.57
N GLY A 54 -19.86 -26.24 -22.34
CA GLY A 54 -20.13 -25.21 -23.36
C GLY A 54 -21.60 -25.00 -23.65
N GLY A 55 -22.49 -25.52 -22.80
CA GLY A 55 -23.94 -25.36 -22.86
C GLY A 55 -24.43 -24.08 -22.19
N ARG A 56 -25.76 -23.99 -22.01
CA ARG A 56 -26.43 -22.90 -21.31
C ARG A 56 -27.01 -23.42 -19.99
N SER A 57 -26.88 -22.63 -18.93
CA SER A 57 -27.52 -22.85 -17.63
C SER A 57 -28.55 -21.74 -17.37
N PRO A 58 -29.71 -22.05 -16.76
CA PRO A 58 -30.66 -21.04 -16.31
C PRO A 58 -30.08 -20.20 -15.16
N LEU A 59 -29.28 -20.81 -14.28
CA LEU A 59 -28.49 -20.11 -13.27
C LEU A 59 -27.22 -19.55 -13.91
N ARG A 60 -26.90 -18.30 -13.61
CA ARG A 60 -25.66 -17.66 -14.07
C ARG A 60 -24.63 -17.66 -12.94
N PRO A 61 -23.34 -17.92 -13.24
CA PRO A 61 -22.30 -17.77 -12.25
C PRO A 61 -22.25 -16.31 -11.79
N ARG A 62 -22.03 -16.10 -10.49
CA ARG A 62 -21.81 -14.75 -9.95
C ARG A 62 -20.65 -14.07 -10.71
N PRO A 63 -20.64 -12.73 -10.83
CA PRO A 63 -19.59 -12.02 -11.59
C PRO A 63 -18.17 -12.38 -11.17
N LEU A 64 -17.92 -12.57 -9.87
CA LEU A 64 -16.66 -13.05 -9.31
C LEU A 64 -16.25 -14.40 -9.92
N VAL A 65 -17.15 -15.39 -9.85
CA VAL A 65 -16.94 -16.76 -10.35
C VAL A 65 -16.74 -16.74 -11.86
N ALA A 66 -17.55 -15.96 -12.60
CA ALA A 66 -17.42 -15.84 -14.04
C ALA A 66 -16.05 -15.29 -14.48
N ARG A 67 -15.52 -14.28 -13.76
CA ARG A 67 -14.16 -13.75 -14.01
C ARG A 67 -13.09 -14.79 -13.73
N SER A 68 -13.16 -15.46 -12.56
CA SER A 68 -12.21 -16.50 -12.20
C SER A 68 -12.22 -17.67 -13.19
N TRP A 69 -13.39 -18.19 -13.54
CA TRP A 69 -13.52 -19.27 -14.54
C TRP A 69 -12.98 -18.86 -15.89
N SER A 70 -13.13 -17.58 -16.29
CA SER A 70 -12.54 -17.07 -17.53
C SER A 70 -11.01 -17.14 -17.50
N ARG A 71 -10.38 -16.72 -16.40
CA ARG A 71 -8.92 -16.78 -16.21
C ARG A 71 -8.42 -18.23 -16.20
N VAL A 72 -9.09 -19.08 -15.43
CA VAL A 72 -8.73 -20.49 -15.25
C VAL A 72 -8.87 -21.27 -16.56
N LEU A 73 -9.96 -21.06 -17.29
CA LEU A 73 -10.12 -21.64 -18.62
C LEU A 73 -9.02 -21.12 -19.55
N ALA A 74 -8.78 -19.80 -19.62
CA ALA A 74 -7.71 -19.24 -20.44
C ALA A 74 -6.31 -19.82 -20.13
N ALA A 75 -6.06 -20.22 -18.88
CA ALA A 75 -4.83 -20.88 -18.43
C ALA A 75 -4.75 -22.39 -18.79
N GLY A 76 -5.76 -22.95 -19.44
CA GLY A 76 -5.73 -24.32 -19.96
C GLY A 76 -6.13 -25.39 -18.94
N LEU A 77 -6.76 -25.02 -17.81
CA LEU A 77 -7.16 -25.99 -16.79
C LEU A 77 -8.44 -26.73 -17.20
N VAL A 78 -8.54 -27.99 -16.78
CA VAL A 78 -9.67 -28.87 -17.09
C VAL A 78 -10.28 -29.37 -15.76
N PRO A 79 -11.59 -29.15 -15.52
CA PRO A 79 -12.25 -29.42 -14.23
C PRO A 79 -12.20 -30.84 -13.69
N ASP A 80 -12.17 -31.84 -14.57
CA ASP A 80 -12.23 -33.28 -14.25
C ASP A 80 -10.83 -33.93 -14.18
N GLN A 81 -9.77 -33.17 -14.48
CA GLN A 81 -8.38 -33.64 -14.50
C GLN A 81 -7.54 -32.81 -13.52
N PRO A 82 -7.67 -33.04 -12.20
CA PRO A 82 -6.89 -32.30 -11.21
C PRO A 82 -5.40 -32.54 -11.48
N ARG A 83 -4.65 -31.44 -11.59
CA ARG A 83 -3.19 -31.52 -11.72
C ARG A 83 -2.60 -32.00 -10.40
N ALA A 84 -1.51 -32.75 -10.48
CA ALA A 84 -0.71 -33.05 -9.31
C ALA A 84 -0.33 -31.73 -8.61
N ARG A 85 -0.62 -31.62 -7.31
CA ARG A 85 -0.30 -30.41 -6.54
C ARG A 85 1.21 -30.28 -6.42
N SER A 86 1.74 -29.12 -6.78
CA SER A 86 3.11 -28.76 -6.42
C SER A 86 3.19 -28.64 -4.91
N MET A 87 3.99 -29.50 -4.29
CA MET A 87 4.21 -29.56 -2.85
C MET A 87 5.64 -29.13 -2.55
N LEU A 88 5.82 -28.15 -1.68
CA LEU A 88 7.14 -27.83 -1.13
C LEU A 88 7.59 -28.92 -0.15
N ALA A 89 8.91 -29.08 -0.03
CA ALA A 89 9.51 -29.88 1.03
C ALA A 89 9.23 -29.23 2.39
N VAL A 90 9.24 -30.04 3.46
CA VAL A 90 8.97 -29.57 4.82
C VAL A 90 9.93 -28.45 5.24
N ASP A 91 11.22 -28.58 4.91
CA ASP A 91 12.23 -27.57 5.25
C ASP A 91 11.96 -26.21 4.58
N ASP A 92 11.43 -26.21 3.36
CA ASP A 92 11.02 -25.00 2.65
C ASP A 92 9.80 -24.35 3.29
N VAL A 93 8.84 -25.14 3.77
CA VAL A 93 7.68 -24.64 4.52
C VAL A 93 8.14 -23.99 5.82
N GLU A 94 9.01 -24.66 6.57
CA GLU A 94 9.56 -24.13 7.83
C GLU A 94 10.38 -22.85 7.62
N ARG A 95 11.14 -22.77 6.52
CA ARG A 95 11.85 -21.54 6.15
C ARG A 95 10.87 -20.41 5.85
N ARG A 96 9.85 -20.65 5.02
CA ARG A 96 8.80 -19.66 4.72
C ARG A 96 8.04 -19.20 5.96
N ARG A 97 7.75 -20.11 6.91
CA ARG A 97 7.17 -19.75 8.22
C ARG A 97 8.09 -18.77 8.96
N ARG A 98 9.38 -19.10 9.14
CA ARG A 98 10.33 -18.22 9.84
C ARG A 98 10.49 -16.84 9.20
N GLU A 99 10.45 -16.77 7.87
CA GLU A 99 10.60 -15.53 7.11
C GLU A 99 9.30 -14.71 7.05
N SER A 100 8.14 -15.34 7.32
CA SER A 100 6.84 -14.68 7.24
C SER A 100 6.56 -13.79 8.44
N SER A 101 6.11 -12.56 8.17
CA SER A 101 5.59 -11.65 9.22
C SER A 101 4.33 -12.21 9.90
N LEU A 102 3.61 -13.15 9.26
CA LEU A 102 2.41 -13.78 9.83
C LEU A 102 2.72 -14.67 11.03
N THR A 103 3.97 -15.13 11.20
CA THR A 103 4.40 -15.88 12.38
C THR A 103 4.16 -15.10 13.68
N ALA A 104 4.20 -13.77 13.64
CA ALA A 104 3.94 -12.95 14.82
C ALA A 104 2.48 -13.00 15.29
N VAL A 105 1.54 -13.42 14.44
CA VAL A 105 0.08 -13.33 14.70
C VAL A 105 -0.67 -14.62 14.44
N ILE A 106 0.00 -15.70 14.01
CA ILE A 106 -0.65 -16.97 13.69
C ILE A 106 -1.29 -17.62 14.94
N GLU A 107 -0.66 -17.47 16.10
CA GLU A 107 -1.21 -17.97 17.37
C GLU A 107 -2.49 -17.21 17.74
N ASP A 108 -2.48 -15.87 17.67
CA ASP A 108 -3.67 -15.04 17.91
C ASP A 108 -4.83 -15.39 16.96
N LEU A 109 -4.53 -15.58 15.67
CA LEU A 109 -5.51 -16.01 14.66
C LEU A 109 -6.10 -17.38 14.99
N THR A 110 -5.24 -18.32 15.37
CA THR A 110 -5.65 -19.69 15.71
C THR A 110 -6.51 -19.69 16.96
N GLN A 111 -6.12 -18.93 17.99
CA GLN A 111 -6.85 -18.82 19.25
C GLN A 111 -8.19 -18.11 19.05
N ALA A 112 -8.25 -17.04 18.25
CA ALA A 112 -9.50 -16.34 17.96
C ALA A 112 -10.54 -17.21 17.25
N LEU A 113 -10.10 -18.31 16.61
CA LEU A 113 -10.93 -19.21 15.82
C LEU A 113 -10.97 -20.63 16.40
N SER A 114 -10.41 -20.86 17.60
CA SER A 114 -10.29 -22.20 18.20
C SER A 114 -11.65 -22.85 18.41
N ASP A 115 -12.62 -22.11 18.94
CA ASP A 115 -13.96 -22.62 19.24
C ASP A 115 -14.71 -23.08 17.98
N LEU A 116 -14.37 -22.51 16.82
CA LEU A 116 -14.93 -22.86 15.53
C LEU A 116 -14.19 -23.98 14.84
N THR A 117 -12.99 -24.32 15.29
CA THR A 117 -12.11 -25.32 14.66
C THR A 117 -11.79 -26.48 15.61
N ASP A 118 -12.41 -26.50 16.79
CA ASP A 118 -12.30 -27.54 17.80
C ASP A 118 -12.69 -28.92 17.24
N THR A 119 -12.36 -29.97 17.98
CA THR A 119 -12.50 -31.39 17.65
C THR A 119 -13.89 -31.81 17.18
N ALA A 120 -14.96 -31.15 17.65
CA ALA A 120 -16.34 -31.39 17.19
C ALA A 120 -16.68 -30.65 15.89
N SER A 121 -15.91 -29.63 15.51
CA SER A 121 -16.14 -28.82 14.32
C SER A 121 -15.66 -29.50 13.03
N GLN A 122 -16.37 -29.19 11.95
CA GLN A 122 -16.02 -29.57 10.59
C GLN A 122 -15.29 -28.46 9.82
N LEU A 123 -14.86 -27.40 10.51
CA LEU A 123 -14.17 -26.27 9.90
C LEU A 123 -12.65 -26.36 10.11
N MET A 124 -11.92 -25.79 9.17
CA MET A 124 -10.47 -25.68 9.18
C MET A 124 -10.06 -24.26 8.84
N LEU A 125 -9.24 -23.65 9.70
CA LEU A 125 -8.48 -22.45 9.40
C LEU A 125 -7.24 -22.83 8.58
N VAL A 126 -7.00 -22.08 7.52
CA VAL A 126 -5.82 -22.21 6.66
C VAL A 126 -5.22 -20.83 6.47
N VAL A 127 -3.89 -20.74 6.58
CA VAL A 127 -3.16 -19.50 6.29
C VAL A 127 -2.12 -19.80 5.23
N ALA A 128 -2.20 -19.09 4.11
CA ALA A 128 -1.27 -19.17 2.99
C ALA A 128 -0.45 -17.88 2.89
N ASP A 129 0.76 -17.97 2.33
CA ASP A 129 1.57 -16.79 2.03
C ASP A 129 1.09 -16.04 0.77
N ALA A 130 1.79 -14.95 0.43
CA ALA A 130 1.46 -14.09 -0.70
C ALA A 130 1.60 -14.80 -2.07
N GLU A 131 2.31 -15.93 -2.15
CA GLU A 131 2.39 -16.77 -3.35
C GLU A 131 1.34 -17.89 -3.38
N GLY A 132 0.46 -17.93 -2.38
CA GLY A 132 -0.61 -18.92 -2.26
C GLY A 132 -0.13 -20.29 -1.79
N VAL A 133 1.04 -20.39 -1.15
CA VAL A 133 1.50 -21.62 -0.51
C VAL A 133 0.92 -21.72 0.89
N ILE A 134 0.29 -22.85 1.19
CA ILE A 134 -0.28 -23.08 2.51
C ILE A 134 0.84 -23.25 3.53
N LEU A 135 0.87 -22.37 4.52
CA LEU A 135 1.87 -22.39 5.59
C LEU A 135 1.32 -22.98 6.87
N TRP A 136 0.06 -22.74 7.23
CA TRP A 136 -0.52 -23.29 8.47
C TRP A 136 -1.92 -23.84 8.22
N ARG A 137 -2.24 -24.96 8.89
CA ARG A 137 -3.59 -25.50 8.97
C ARG A 137 -3.98 -25.80 10.41
N HIS A 138 -5.17 -25.36 10.81
CA HIS A 138 -5.72 -25.67 12.13
C HIS A 138 -7.17 -26.15 12.01
N GLY A 139 -7.47 -27.29 12.64
CA GLY A 139 -8.79 -27.92 12.60
C GLY A 139 -8.76 -29.38 13.03
N SER A 140 -9.94 -29.96 13.22
CA SER A 140 -10.07 -31.36 13.64
C SER A 140 -9.34 -32.34 12.68
N ALA A 141 -8.85 -33.46 13.22
CA ALA A 141 -8.16 -34.46 12.40
C ALA A 141 -9.04 -34.97 11.24
N ARG A 142 -10.36 -35.03 11.46
CA ARG A 142 -11.34 -35.46 10.45
C ARG A 142 -11.42 -34.50 9.26
N VAL A 143 -11.51 -33.19 9.49
CA VAL A 143 -11.55 -32.23 8.38
C VAL A 143 -10.20 -32.16 7.66
N ARG A 144 -9.08 -32.23 8.39
CA ARG A 144 -7.74 -32.25 7.80
C ARG A 144 -7.53 -33.48 6.90
N HIS A 145 -7.95 -34.67 7.34
CA HIS A 145 -7.86 -35.88 6.52
C HIS A 145 -8.71 -35.77 5.25
N ARG A 146 -9.92 -35.19 5.34
CA ARG A 146 -10.75 -34.91 4.17
C ARG A 146 -10.09 -33.89 3.24
N ALA A 147 -9.43 -32.87 3.77
CA ALA A 147 -8.69 -31.86 3.00
C ALA A 147 -7.47 -32.48 2.29
N ASP A 148 -6.81 -33.45 2.92
CA ASP A 148 -5.64 -34.13 2.35
C ASP A 148 -5.97 -34.86 1.04
N THR A 149 -7.21 -35.34 0.85
CA THR A 149 -7.64 -36.00 -0.40
C THR A 149 -7.70 -35.03 -1.60
N LEU A 150 -7.79 -33.71 -1.34
CA LEU A 150 -7.69 -32.66 -2.36
C LEU A 150 -6.25 -32.19 -2.59
N GLY A 151 -5.29 -32.71 -1.81
CA GLY A 151 -3.96 -32.14 -1.69
C GLY A 151 -3.96 -30.78 -0.98
N PHE A 152 -4.98 -30.47 -0.17
CA PHE A 152 -5.09 -29.21 0.58
C PHE A 152 -4.25 -29.26 1.87
N ARG A 153 -2.93 -29.24 1.69
CA ARG A 153 -1.91 -29.53 2.71
C ARG A 153 -0.88 -28.42 2.80
N GLU A 154 -0.20 -28.34 3.93
CA GLU A 154 0.95 -27.45 4.12
C GLU A 154 2.01 -27.72 3.06
N GLY A 155 2.55 -26.66 2.46
CA GLY A 155 3.46 -26.70 1.31
C GLY A 155 2.77 -26.79 -0.05
N ALA A 156 1.45 -27.01 -0.13
CA ALA A 156 0.74 -27.00 -1.39
C ALA A 156 0.50 -25.56 -1.88
N ARG A 157 0.72 -25.31 -3.18
CA ARG A 157 0.34 -24.05 -3.83
C ARG A 157 -1.10 -24.09 -4.33
N TRP A 158 -1.91 -23.11 -3.93
CA TRP A 158 -3.35 -23.01 -4.19
C TRP A 158 -3.76 -21.78 -5.02
N THR A 159 -2.94 -21.40 -5.99
CA THR A 159 -3.24 -20.34 -6.96
C THR A 159 -4.22 -20.81 -8.05
N GLU A 160 -4.92 -19.89 -8.72
CA GLU A 160 -5.91 -20.22 -9.76
C GLU A 160 -5.31 -21.01 -10.94
N ASP A 161 -4.06 -20.73 -11.31
CA ASP A 161 -3.32 -21.44 -12.38
C ASP A 161 -2.87 -22.85 -11.97
N ALA A 162 -2.85 -23.14 -10.67
CA ALA A 162 -2.45 -24.44 -10.12
C ALA A 162 -3.66 -25.35 -9.83
N VAL A 163 -4.75 -24.78 -9.31
CA VAL A 163 -5.90 -25.53 -8.74
C VAL A 163 -7.23 -25.15 -9.39
N GLY A 164 -7.26 -24.12 -10.22
CA GLY A 164 -8.50 -23.51 -10.69
C GLY A 164 -9.14 -22.63 -9.62
N THR A 165 -10.37 -22.20 -9.86
CA THR A 165 -11.15 -21.35 -8.96
C THR A 165 -11.31 -22.00 -7.60
N ASN A 166 -10.58 -21.45 -6.62
CA ASN A 166 -10.57 -21.80 -5.21
C ASN A 166 -10.41 -20.51 -4.40
N ALA A 167 -10.77 -20.51 -3.11
CA ALA A 167 -10.88 -19.24 -2.38
C ALA A 167 -9.52 -18.53 -2.19
N ILE A 168 -8.43 -19.27 -1.93
CA ILE A 168 -7.08 -18.69 -1.77
C ILE A 168 -6.64 -18.02 -3.08
N GLY A 169 -6.62 -18.78 -4.18
CA GLY A 169 -6.20 -18.27 -5.48
C GLY A 169 -7.09 -17.13 -5.98
N THR A 170 -8.40 -17.21 -5.75
CA THR A 170 -9.34 -16.18 -6.19
C THR A 170 -9.19 -14.91 -5.35
N ALA A 171 -8.99 -15.01 -4.03
CA ALA A 171 -8.72 -13.85 -3.18
C ALA A 171 -7.41 -13.14 -3.58
N LEU A 172 -6.37 -13.89 -3.96
CA LEU A 172 -5.13 -13.35 -4.51
C LEU A 172 -5.38 -12.59 -5.82
N ALA A 173 -6.10 -13.20 -6.77
CA ALA A 173 -6.35 -12.61 -8.08
C ALA A 173 -7.27 -11.38 -8.03
N GLU A 174 -8.21 -11.35 -7.08
CA GLU A 174 -9.18 -10.26 -6.92
C GLU A 174 -8.71 -9.18 -5.94
N ALA A 175 -7.62 -9.43 -5.19
CA ALA A 175 -7.13 -8.58 -4.10
C ALA A 175 -8.24 -8.19 -3.10
N ASN A 176 -9.19 -9.10 -2.85
CA ASN A 176 -10.39 -8.84 -2.06
C ASN A 176 -10.88 -10.13 -1.39
N PRO A 177 -11.63 -10.05 -0.27
CA PRO A 177 -12.26 -11.22 0.32
C PRO A 177 -13.25 -11.89 -0.64
N VAL A 178 -13.29 -13.22 -0.57
CA VAL A 178 -14.15 -14.06 -1.40
C VAL A 178 -14.77 -15.17 -0.56
N GLN A 179 -15.97 -15.57 -0.94
CA GLN A 179 -16.57 -16.83 -0.50
C GLN A 179 -16.95 -17.62 -1.74
N LEU A 180 -16.54 -18.89 -1.78
CA LEU A 180 -16.90 -19.84 -2.83
C LEU A 180 -17.66 -21.00 -2.20
N PHE A 181 -18.72 -21.42 -2.86
CA PHE A 181 -19.60 -22.47 -2.38
C PHE A 181 -19.82 -23.53 -3.46
N SER A 182 -19.57 -24.78 -3.12
CA SER A 182 -19.91 -25.95 -3.94
C SER A 182 -19.48 -25.82 -5.40
N GLY A 183 -20.42 -25.92 -6.35
CA GLY A 183 -20.20 -25.86 -7.80
C GLY A 183 -19.56 -24.55 -8.31
N GLU A 184 -19.32 -23.55 -7.46
CA GLU A 184 -18.51 -22.39 -7.83
C GLU A 184 -17.01 -22.69 -7.93
N HIS A 185 -16.54 -23.74 -7.23
CA HIS A 185 -15.17 -24.23 -7.40
C HIS A 185 -14.98 -24.82 -8.79
N PHE A 186 -13.81 -24.57 -9.38
CA PHE A 186 -13.57 -25.00 -10.75
C PHE A 186 -13.39 -26.51 -10.87
N GLU A 187 -12.63 -27.14 -9.99
CA GLU A 187 -12.48 -28.60 -10.00
C GLU A 187 -13.65 -29.28 -9.28
N GLN A 188 -14.20 -30.32 -9.88
CA GLN A 188 -15.39 -31.02 -9.37
C GLN A 188 -15.17 -31.65 -7.98
N PHE A 189 -13.94 -32.07 -7.68
CA PHE A 189 -13.58 -32.65 -6.38
C PHE A 189 -13.75 -31.66 -5.22
N GLN A 190 -13.77 -30.36 -5.49
CA GLN A 190 -13.97 -29.31 -4.49
C GLN A 190 -15.45 -28.98 -4.25
N HIS A 191 -16.38 -29.45 -5.09
CA HIS A 191 -17.83 -29.20 -4.94
C HIS A 191 -18.44 -29.61 -3.59
N PRO A 192 -17.91 -30.59 -2.83
CA PRO A 192 -18.37 -30.88 -1.48
C PRO A 192 -17.95 -29.87 -0.40
N TRP A 193 -17.26 -28.79 -0.76
CA TRP A 193 -16.67 -27.81 0.15
C TRP A 193 -17.26 -26.40 -0.03
N PHE A 194 -17.17 -25.62 1.04
CA PHE A 194 -17.16 -24.16 0.96
C PHE A 194 -15.79 -23.67 1.42
N CYS A 195 -15.42 -22.48 0.95
CA CYS A 195 -14.21 -21.78 1.37
C CYS A 195 -14.51 -20.27 1.47
N THR A 196 -14.06 -19.63 2.55
CA THR A 196 -14.13 -18.18 2.75
C THR A 196 -12.73 -17.66 3.02
N ALA A 197 -12.21 -16.86 2.11
CA ALA A 197 -10.85 -16.36 2.16
C ALA A 197 -10.80 -14.83 2.16
N ALA A 198 -9.82 -14.27 2.86
CA ALA A 198 -9.52 -12.85 2.85
C ALA A 198 -8.01 -12.59 2.85
N PRO A 199 -7.54 -11.59 2.08
CA PRO A 199 -6.15 -11.19 2.10
C PRO A 199 -5.80 -10.48 3.41
N ILE A 200 -4.63 -10.76 3.94
CA ILE A 200 -4.02 -10.06 5.08
C ILE A 200 -2.86 -9.20 4.59
N HIS A 201 -2.85 -7.93 4.97
CA HIS A 201 -1.83 -6.98 4.56
C HIS A 201 -0.97 -6.54 5.73
N ASP A 202 0.24 -6.11 5.43
CA ASP A 202 1.06 -5.40 6.38
C ASP A 202 0.45 -4.01 6.62
N PRO A 203 -0.02 -3.67 7.83
CA PRO A 203 -0.63 -2.37 8.10
C PRO A 203 0.37 -1.20 7.94
N ARG A 204 1.68 -1.49 7.95
CA ARG A 204 2.76 -0.49 7.84
C ARG A 204 3.07 -0.13 6.40
N THR A 205 2.96 -1.09 5.49
CA THR A 205 3.41 -0.95 4.09
C THR A 205 2.30 -1.11 3.07
N GLY A 206 1.16 -1.70 3.47
CA GLY A 206 0.09 -2.12 2.58
C GLY A 206 0.41 -3.38 1.76
N THR A 207 1.58 -3.99 1.96
CA THR A 207 2.01 -5.18 1.20
C THR A 207 1.16 -6.37 1.59
N LEU A 208 0.75 -7.18 0.61
CA LEU A 208 0.08 -8.46 0.88
C LEU A 208 1.05 -9.41 1.59
N LEU A 209 0.64 -9.91 2.76
CA LEU A 209 1.41 -10.89 3.53
C LEU A 209 0.94 -12.32 3.26
N GLY A 210 -0.33 -12.50 2.91
CA GLY A 210 -0.92 -13.81 2.66
C GLY A 210 -2.44 -13.79 2.64
N ILE A 211 -3.02 -14.98 2.75
CA ILE A 211 -4.46 -15.21 2.77
C ILE A 211 -4.84 -15.98 4.03
N VAL A 212 -5.88 -15.53 4.72
CA VAL A 212 -6.59 -16.29 5.75
C VAL A 212 -7.82 -16.92 5.13
N ASP A 213 -7.98 -18.24 5.25
CA ASP A 213 -9.09 -19.01 4.71
C ASP A 213 -9.75 -19.87 5.79
N ILE A 214 -11.07 -19.96 5.76
CA ILE A 214 -11.85 -20.94 6.51
C ILE A 214 -12.57 -21.83 5.52
N SER A 215 -12.27 -23.12 5.60
CA SER A 215 -12.80 -24.17 4.73
C SER A 215 -13.55 -25.24 5.53
N GLY A 216 -14.60 -25.81 4.93
CA GLY A 216 -15.35 -26.91 5.53
C GLY A 216 -16.32 -27.58 4.55
N PRO A 217 -17.04 -28.63 4.96
CA PRO A 217 -18.09 -29.24 4.16
C PRO A 217 -19.14 -28.21 3.77
N ALA A 218 -19.54 -28.18 2.50
CA ALA A 218 -20.44 -27.14 1.97
C ALA A 218 -21.68 -26.90 2.85
N LEU A 219 -22.34 -27.99 3.27
CA LEU A 219 -23.57 -27.92 4.07
C LEU A 219 -23.36 -27.47 5.53
N ALA A 220 -22.12 -27.31 5.98
CA ALA A 220 -21.78 -26.76 7.29
C ALA A 220 -21.54 -25.24 7.25
N LEU A 221 -21.72 -24.58 6.10
CA LEU A 221 -21.50 -23.14 5.98
C LEU A 221 -22.52 -22.35 6.81
N HIS A 222 -22.01 -21.64 7.81
CA HIS A 222 -22.77 -20.71 8.62
C HIS A 222 -22.60 -19.25 8.10
N PRO A 223 -23.66 -18.42 8.05
CA PRO A 223 -23.57 -17.04 7.56
C PRO A 223 -22.52 -16.17 8.28
N ALA A 224 -22.21 -16.49 9.53
CA ALA A 224 -21.21 -15.75 10.32
C ALA A 224 -19.77 -15.91 9.82
N VAL A 225 -19.44 -16.95 9.03
CA VAL A 225 -18.05 -17.27 8.63
C VAL A 225 -17.39 -16.10 7.89
N THR A 226 -18.12 -15.42 7.00
CA THR A 226 -17.68 -14.21 6.28
C THR A 226 -17.19 -13.12 7.23
N SER A 227 -17.97 -12.84 8.27
CA SER A 227 -17.62 -11.82 9.28
C SER A 227 -16.47 -12.28 10.16
N LEU A 228 -16.39 -13.57 10.49
CA LEU A 228 -15.32 -14.14 11.31
C LEU A 228 -13.97 -14.05 10.61
N VAL A 229 -13.87 -14.44 9.34
CA VAL A 229 -12.63 -14.32 8.55
C VAL A 229 -12.19 -12.86 8.49
N ARG A 230 -13.10 -11.93 8.20
CA ARG A 230 -12.81 -10.49 8.15
C ARG A 230 -12.34 -9.95 9.51
N THR A 231 -12.96 -10.37 10.60
CA THR A 231 -12.57 -9.97 11.96
C THR A 231 -11.21 -10.56 12.33
N GLY A 232 -10.94 -11.81 11.96
CA GLY A 232 -9.64 -12.46 12.14
C GLY A 232 -8.52 -11.70 11.43
N VAL A 233 -8.73 -11.34 10.15
CA VAL A 233 -7.77 -10.50 9.42
C VAL A 233 -7.54 -9.16 10.12
N ARG A 234 -8.61 -8.45 10.51
CA ARG A 234 -8.47 -7.17 11.22
C ARG A 234 -7.75 -7.28 12.55
N LEU A 235 -8.00 -8.37 13.29
CA LEU A 235 -7.28 -8.67 14.53
C LEU A 235 -5.79 -8.85 14.25
N ALA A 236 -5.44 -9.67 13.27
CA ALA A 236 -4.05 -9.92 12.91
C ALA A 236 -3.34 -8.65 12.43
N GLU A 237 -3.97 -7.85 11.57
CA GLU A 237 -3.42 -6.55 11.15
C GLU A 237 -3.23 -5.59 12.34
N ALA A 238 -4.18 -5.54 13.28
CA ALA A 238 -4.04 -4.73 14.49
C ALA A 238 -2.90 -5.20 15.40
N GLN A 239 -2.69 -6.52 15.53
CA GLN A 239 -1.58 -7.06 16.31
C GLN A 239 -0.23 -6.82 15.64
N LEU A 240 -0.14 -6.95 14.30
CA LEU A 240 1.05 -6.57 13.54
C LEU A 240 1.42 -5.10 13.77
N TRP A 241 0.43 -4.21 13.79
CA TRP A 241 0.63 -2.79 14.12
C TRP A 241 1.14 -2.61 15.56
N ARG A 242 0.52 -3.27 16.54
CA ARG A 242 0.95 -3.21 17.95
C ARG A 242 2.39 -3.71 18.17
N HIS A 243 2.76 -4.81 17.51
CA HIS A 243 4.14 -5.32 17.57
C HIS A 243 5.13 -4.31 16.98
N HIS A 244 4.72 -3.58 15.94
CA HIS A 244 5.53 -2.52 15.36
C HIS A 244 5.67 -1.31 16.30
N GLU A 245 4.59 -0.86 16.93
CA GLU A 245 4.65 0.20 17.95
C GLU A 245 5.62 -0.17 19.08
N THR A 246 5.53 -1.42 19.56
CA THR A 246 6.45 -1.95 20.58
C THR A 246 7.90 -1.93 20.09
N ARG A 247 8.14 -2.24 18.80
CA ARG A 247 9.48 -2.18 18.20
C ARG A 247 9.99 -0.74 18.12
N LEU A 248 9.15 0.22 17.74
CA LEU A 248 9.51 1.64 17.71
C LEU A 248 9.83 2.17 19.12
N ASP A 249 9.10 1.74 20.14
CA ASP A 249 9.37 2.12 21.53
C ASP A 249 10.72 1.55 22.03
N ARG A 250 11.04 0.31 21.65
CA ARG A 250 12.37 -0.28 21.92
C ARG A 250 13.48 0.48 21.21
N LEU A 251 13.29 0.79 19.92
CA LEU A 251 14.24 1.56 19.13
C LEU A 251 14.46 2.96 19.72
N ARG A 252 13.39 3.65 20.13
CA ARG A 252 13.46 4.94 20.84
C ARG A 252 14.31 4.84 22.11
N SER A 253 14.05 3.81 22.91
CA SER A 253 14.77 3.59 24.18
C SER A 253 16.25 3.28 23.95
N ALA A 254 16.55 2.43 22.97
CA ALA A 254 17.91 2.03 22.60
C ALA A 254 18.72 3.18 21.99
N ALA A 255 18.08 4.09 21.26
CA ALA A 255 18.73 5.26 20.66
C ALA A 255 18.98 6.42 21.64
N GLY A 256 18.36 6.39 22.83
CA GLY A 256 18.49 7.44 23.85
C GLY A 256 19.94 7.88 24.14
N PRO A 257 20.88 6.95 24.41
CA PRO A 257 22.30 7.28 24.62
C PRO A 257 22.96 7.95 23.41
N ALA A 258 22.65 7.49 22.20
CA ALA A 258 23.19 8.08 20.97
C ALA A 258 22.66 9.51 20.76
N LEU A 259 21.41 9.78 21.14
CA LEU A 259 20.81 11.10 21.03
C LEU A 259 21.28 12.08 22.12
N ALA A 260 21.59 11.60 23.33
CA ALA A 260 21.96 12.45 24.47
C ALA A 260 23.24 13.27 24.21
N GLY A 261 24.15 12.77 23.37
CA GLY A 261 25.40 13.46 23.01
C GLY A 261 25.30 14.34 21.76
N LEU A 262 24.14 14.38 21.07
CA LEU A 262 24.03 15.10 19.80
C LEU A 262 23.72 16.58 20.00
N SER A 263 24.44 17.42 19.26
CA SER A 263 24.11 18.83 19.07
C SER A 263 23.40 19.01 17.73
N GLY A 264 22.10 19.31 17.75
CA GLY A 264 21.32 19.60 16.55
C GLY A 264 20.17 18.62 16.30
N PRO A 265 19.42 18.81 15.19
CA PRO A 265 18.23 18.04 14.94
C PRO A 265 18.55 16.66 14.36
N ALA A 266 17.75 15.67 14.72
CA ALA A 266 17.94 14.28 14.32
C ALA A 266 16.60 13.52 14.32
N LEU A 267 16.54 12.42 13.55
CA LEU A 267 15.46 11.44 13.61
C LEU A 267 16.02 10.05 13.89
N VAL A 268 15.26 9.25 14.62
CA VAL A 268 15.49 7.80 14.74
C VAL A 268 14.33 7.11 14.04
N VAL A 269 14.64 6.24 13.08
CA VAL A 269 13.64 5.58 12.24
C VAL A 269 13.91 4.08 12.14
N ASP A 270 12.87 3.29 11.90
CA ASP A 270 13.04 1.88 11.56
C ASP A 270 13.47 1.68 10.09
N ASP A 271 13.68 0.42 9.69
CA ASP A 271 14.07 0.04 8.34
C ASP A 271 13.03 0.39 7.26
N ASN A 272 11.79 0.71 7.65
CA ASN A 272 10.71 1.08 6.75
C ASN A 272 10.44 2.61 6.75
N GLY A 273 11.30 3.37 7.45
CA GLY A 273 11.25 4.83 7.55
C GLY A 273 10.24 5.35 8.58
N TRP A 274 9.67 4.50 9.45
CA TRP A 274 8.78 4.95 10.53
C TRP A 274 9.57 5.62 11.64
N VAL A 275 9.12 6.80 12.06
CA VAL A 275 9.84 7.62 13.03
C VAL A 275 9.56 7.12 14.45
N ALA A 276 10.60 6.56 15.08
CA ALA A 276 10.59 6.23 16.50
C ALA A 276 10.77 7.50 17.35
N GLN A 277 11.67 8.41 16.96
CA GLN A 277 11.94 9.64 17.71
C GLN A 277 12.35 10.79 16.78
N ALA A 278 11.94 12.01 17.14
CA ALA A 278 12.37 13.23 16.49
C ALA A 278 12.93 14.22 17.51
N VAL A 279 14.06 14.85 17.20
CA VAL A 279 14.71 15.88 18.02
C VAL A 279 14.92 17.11 17.16
N GLY A 280 14.38 18.26 17.57
CA GLY A 280 14.59 19.53 16.85
C GLY A 280 13.96 19.62 15.45
N VAL A 281 13.09 18.67 15.08
CA VAL A 281 12.35 18.62 13.79
C VAL A 281 10.85 18.60 14.07
N GLY A 282 10.06 19.15 13.15
CA GLY A 282 8.60 19.03 13.22
C GLY A 282 8.15 17.56 13.17
N ALA A 283 6.99 17.27 13.79
CA ALA A 283 6.45 15.92 13.85
C ALA A 283 6.22 15.37 12.44
N THR A 284 7.01 14.36 12.06
CA THR A 284 6.77 13.50 10.90
C THR A 284 6.60 12.08 11.39
N HIS A 285 5.59 11.38 10.89
CA HIS A 285 5.34 9.98 11.27
C HIS A 285 6.22 9.01 10.47
N ARG A 286 6.61 9.41 9.26
CA ARG A 286 7.36 8.57 8.33
C ARG A 286 8.26 9.41 7.43
N VAL A 287 9.40 8.84 7.05
CA VAL A 287 10.34 9.37 6.04
C VAL A 287 10.56 8.33 4.94
N ALA A 288 11.33 8.69 3.91
CA ALA A 288 11.76 7.71 2.92
C ALA A 288 12.55 6.57 3.59
N VAL A 289 12.47 5.36 3.02
CA VAL A 289 13.18 4.19 3.54
C VAL A 289 14.70 4.45 3.54
N PRO A 290 15.36 4.45 4.70
CA PRO A 290 16.81 4.65 4.80
C PRO A 290 17.58 3.46 4.22
N GLY A 291 18.85 3.67 3.93
CA GLY A 291 19.76 2.61 3.48
C GLY A 291 21.20 3.08 3.50
N PRO A 292 22.17 2.15 3.49
CA PRO A 292 23.59 2.51 3.46
C PRO A 292 23.88 3.27 2.16
N ASP A 293 24.58 4.40 2.27
CA ASP A 293 24.94 5.32 1.18
C ASP A 293 23.75 5.85 0.35
N ARG A 294 22.52 5.68 0.82
CA ARG A 294 21.32 6.20 0.15
C ARG A 294 21.07 7.65 0.60
N PRO A 295 21.18 8.65 -0.30
CA PRO A 295 20.84 10.01 0.07
C PRO A 295 19.36 10.09 0.43
N ILE A 296 19.06 10.62 1.62
CA ILE A 296 17.69 10.79 2.11
C ILE A 296 17.42 12.27 2.33
N THR A 297 16.30 12.76 1.80
CA THR A 297 15.84 14.13 2.07
C THR A 297 14.65 14.06 3.00
N VAL A 298 14.76 14.75 4.14
CA VAL A 298 13.69 14.81 5.13
C VAL A 298 13.04 16.20 5.11
N PRO A 299 11.71 16.30 4.96
CA PRO A 299 11.00 17.56 5.07
C PRO A 299 11.33 18.29 6.38
N GLY A 300 11.84 19.52 6.28
CA GLY A 300 12.26 20.32 7.44
C GLY A 300 13.74 20.17 7.83
N LEU A 301 14.42 19.09 7.44
CA LEU A 301 15.87 18.92 7.62
C LEU A 301 16.68 19.16 6.34
N GLY A 302 16.11 18.84 5.17
CA GLY A 302 16.84 18.87 3.90
C GLY A 302 17.60 17.56 3.66
N PRO A 303 18.73 17.59 2.92
CA PRO A 303 19.59 16.42 2.72
C PRO A 303 20.15 15.92 4.06
N CYS A 304 20.04 14.62 4.26
CA CYS A 304 20.44 13.95 5.48
C CYS A 304 21.32 12.73 5.17
N THR A 305 22.19 12.42 6.13
CA THR A 305 22.91 11.15 6.20
C THR A 305 22.14 10.19 7.10
N ALA A 306 22.14 8.91 6.75
CA ALA A 306 21.56 7.84 7.54
C ALA A 306 22.68 6.96 8.07
N GLU A 307 22.77 6.84 9.38
CA GLU A 307 23.71 5.98 10.09
C GLU A 307 22.97 4.77 10.66
N GLN A 308 23.50 3.58 10.44
CA GLN A 308 22.86 2.35 10.90
C GLN A 308 23.03 2.19 12.42
N LEU A 309 21.92 1.93 13.11
CA LEU A 309 21.86 1.49 14.50
C LEU A 309 21.61 -0.03 14.53
N ALA A 310 21.62 -0.63 15.73
CA ALA A 310 21.35 -2.07 15.89
C ALA A 310 19.99 -2.50 15.30
N ASP A 311 18.94 -1.72 15.55
CA ASP A 311 17.55 -2.04 15.16
C ASP A 311 16.86 -0.90 14.38
N GLY A 312 17.63 -0.07 13.66
CA GLY A 312 17.09 1.05 12.88
C GLY A 312 18.17 2.00 12.39
N TRP A 313 17.80 3.27 12.21
CA TRP A 313 18.66 4.28 11.59
C TRP A 313 18.58 5.61 12.34
N LEU A 314 19.75 6.23 12.52
CA LEU A 314 19.87 7.62 12.95
C LEU A 314 20.03 8.50 11.71
N ILE A 315 19.08 9.39 11.49
CA ILE A 315 19.10 10.35 10.38
C ILE A 315 19.48 11.72 10.91
N ARG A 316 20.52 12.31 10.33
CA ARG A 316 21.03 13.65 10.68
C ARG A 316 21.16 14.50 9.43
N PRO A 317 20.98 15.83 9.51
CA PRO A 317 21.39 16.72 8.43
C PRO A 317 22.82 16.41 8.02
N ASP A 318 23.09 16.42 6.72
CA ASP A 318 24.45 16.27 6.26
C ASP A 318 25.31 17.45 6.75
N SER A 319 26.23 17.18 7.69
CA SER A 319 27.20 18.16 8.21
C SER A 319 28.15 18.64 7.11
N GLY A 320 28.25 17.91 5.99
CA GLY A 320 29.00 18.27 4.80
C GLY A 320 28.27 19.28 3.90
N SER A 321 27.57 20.27 4.48
CA SER A 321 26.80 21.28 3.73
C SER A 321 27.71 22.04 2.76
N ARG A 322 27.88 21.49 1.56
CA ARG A 322 28.01 22.28 0.35
C ARG A 322 26.73 23.08 0.27
N LEU A 323 26.87 24.40 0.22
CA LEU A 323 25.78 25.32 -0.11
C LEU A 323 24.98 24.71 -1.27
N THR A 324 23.71 24.39 -1.04
CA THR A 324 22.83 23.99 -2.15
C THR A 324 22.73 25.20 -3.05
N ARG A 325 23.33 25.16 -4.25
CA ARG A 325 23.24 26.25 -5.21
C ARG A 325 21.92 26.08 -5.95
N LEU A 326 21.05 27.05 -5.80
CA LEU A 326 19.77 27.13 -6.47
C LEU A 326 19.88 28.20 -7.56
N GLU A 327 19.43 27.86 -8.76
CA GLU A 327 19.33 28.75 -9.91
C GLU A 327 17.84 28.90 -10.24
N LEU A 328 17.29 30.08 -9.99
CA LEU A 328 15.95 30.46 -10.43
C LEU A 328 16.05 31.06 -11.82
N ASP A 329 15.51 30.38 -12.81
CA ASP A 329 15.44 30.86 -14.19
C ASP A 329 14.07 31.46 -14.48
N LEU A 330 14.07 32.75 -14.79
CA LEU A 330 12.92 33.59 -15.11
C LEU A 330 12.92 34.04 -16.58
N SER A 331 13.82 33.49 -17.42
CA SER A 331 13.88 33.79 -18.86
C SER A 331 12.67 33.28 -19.64
N GLY A 332 11.91 32.34 -19.05
CA GLY A 332 10.67 31.80 -19.58
C GLY A 332 9.71 31.43 -18.44
N PRO A 333 8.91 30.35 -18.58
CA PRO A 333 8.16 29.81 -17.45
C PRO A 333 9.10 29.57 -16.26
N PRO A 334 8.76 30.02 -15.04
CA PRO A 334 9.70 29.98 -13.93
C PRO A 334 10.14 28.56 -13.60
N THR A 335 11.45 28.32 -13.61
CA THR A 335 12.04 27.04 -13.24
C THR A 335 13.09 27.21 -12.16
N LEU A 336 13.22 26.22 -11.30
CA LEU A 336 14.26 26.18 -10.28
C LEU A 336 15.13 24.96 -10.50
N ARG A 337 16.43 25.20 -10.67
CA ARG A 337 17.46 24.16 -10.74
C ARG A 337 18.22 24.13 -9.43
N ALA A 338 18.37 22.96 -8.84
CA ALA A 338 19.21 22.75 -7.67
C ALA A 338 20.47 21.99 -8.06
N LEU A 339 21.60 22.55 -7.67
CA LEU A 339 22.95 22.06 -7.87
C LEU A 339 23.54 21.75 -6.49
N GLY A 340 23.59 20.47 -6.13
CA GLY A 340 24.16 19.98 -4.88
C GLY A 340 24.44 18.48 -4.94
N GLY A 341 25.69 18.06 -4.76
CA GLY A 341 26.12 16.67 -4.93
C GLY A 341 26.33 16.27 -6.40
N GLU A 342 26.32 14.96 -6.69
CA GLU A 342 26.48 14.38 -8.04
C GLU A 342 25.22 14.47 -8.94
N SER A 343 24.13 15.11 -8.47
CA SER A 343 22.85 15.13 -9.18
C SER A 343 22.24 16.53 -9.21
N ALA A 344 21.97 17.03 -10.41
CA ALA A 344 21.19 18.25 -10.63
C ALA A 344 19.71 17.88 -10.85
N TRP A 345 18.79 18.57 -10.17
CA TRP A 345 17.36 18.43 -10.44
C TRP A 345 16.73 19.78 -10.81
N CYS A 346 15.65 19.74 -11.59
CA CYS A 346 14.91 20.91 -12.05
C CYS A 346 13.42 20.72 -11.77
N CYS A 347 12.73 21.77 -11.33
CA CYS A 347 11.28 21.78 -11.24
C CYS A 347 10.67 23.06 -11.83
N ALA A 348 9.46 22.94 -12.38
CA ALA A 348 8.65 24.09 -12.73
C ALA A 348 8.02 24.71 -11.47
N LEU A 349 8.02 26.02 -11.38
CA LEU A 349 7.41 26.77 -10.29
C LEU A 349 6.11 27.44 -10.75
N SER A 350 5.17 27.61 -9.82
CA SER A 350 4.07 28.54 -10.03
C SER A 350 4.62 29.97 -10.04
N ALA A 351 3.92 30.89 -10.71
CA ALA A 351 4.27 32.30 -10.69
C ALA A 351 4.40 32.81 -9.24
N ARG A 352 3.45 32.45 -8.37
CA ARG A 352 3.46 32.88 -6.96
C ARG A 352 4.69 32.38 -6.18
N HIS A 353 5.11 31.14 -6.41
CA HIS A 353 6.32 30.60 -5.76
C HIS A 353 7.60 31.30 -6.26
N ALA A 354 7.68 31.60 -7.55
CA ALA A 354 8.80 32.35 -8.13
C ALA A 354 8.84 33.79 -7.60
N GLU A 355 7.69 34.45 -7.45
CA GLU A 355 7.61 35.79 -6.84
C GLU A 355 8.13 35.77 -5.39
N ILE A 356 7.73 34.76 -4.59
CA ILE A 356 8.20 34.59 -3.22
C ILE A 356 9.72 34.42 -3.18
N LEU A 357 10.28 33.50 -3.96
CA LEU A 357 11.72 33.25 -3.97
C LEU A 357 12.52 34.49 -4.39
N LEU A 358 12.04 35.23 -5.40
CA LEU A 358 12.68 36.45 -5.87
C LEU A 358 12.65 37.54 -4.79
N LEU A 359 11.51 37.75 -4.13
CA LEU A 359 11.39 38.72 -3.03
C LEU A 359 12.33 38.38 -1.86
N LEU A 360 12.41 37.10 -1.49
CA LEU A 360 13.32 36.63 -0.44
C LEU A 360 14.79 36.75 -0.85
N HIS A 361 15.14 36.52 -2.13
CA HIS A 361 16.48 36.74 -2.66
C HIS A 361 16.88 38.21 -2.54
N LEU A 362 16.01 39.13 -2.99
CA LEU A 362 16.27 40.58 -2.97
C LEU A 362 16.38 41.16 -1.56
N HIS A 363 15.62 40.61 -0.58
CA HIS A 363 15.73 41.02 0.82
C HIS A 363 16.93 40.40 1.55
N GLY A 364 17.61 39.43 0.93
CA GLY A 364 18.79 38.78 1.47
C GLY A 364 18.58 38.15 2.85
N ARG A 365 19.63 38.19 3.67
CA ARG A 365 19.64 37.51 4.99
C ARG A 365 18.70 38.12 6.02
N GLN A 366 18.30 39.38 5.86
CA GLN A 366 17.35 40.01 6.78
C GLN A 366 15.97 39.33 6.72
N GLY A 367 15.61 38.78 5.56
CA GLY A 367 14.33 38.13 5.35
C GLY A 367 13.13 39.07 5.41
N MET A 368 11.95 38.49 5.32
CA MET A 368 10.66 39.19 5.33
C MET A 368 9.74 38.59 6.39
N THR A 369 9.09 39.44 7.17
CA THR A 369 8.00 39.01 8.04
C THR A 369 6.79 38.60 7.19
N VAL A 370 5.84 37.85 7.78
CA VAL A 370 4.62 37.46 7.07
C VAL A 370 3.83 38.67 6.55
N GLY A 371 3.75 39.75 7.34
CA GLY A 371 3.06 40.98 6.93
C GLY A 371 3.76 41.70 5.77
N ARG A 372 5.10 41.82 5.81
CA ARG A 372 5.87 42.41 4.70
C ARG A 372 5.76 41.59 3.42
N LEU A 373 5.79 40.27 3.54
CA LEU A 373 5.64 39.38 2.39
C LEU A 373 4.21 39.44 1.83
N SER A 374 3.20 39.57 2.71
CA SER A 374 1.80 39.80 2.31
C SER A 374 1.66 41.09 1.52
N GLU A 375 2.20 42.19 2.03
CA GLU A 375 2.11 43.49 1.38
C GLU A 375 2.85 43.52 0.03
N ALA A 376 3.97 42.81 -0.08
CA ALA A 376 4.70 42.67 -1.34
C ALA A 376 3.96 41.81 -2.39
N LEU A 377 3.19 40.80 -1.97
CA LEU A 377 2.51 39.85 -2.86
C LEU A 377 1.07 40.24 -3.22
N PHE A 378 0.37 40.88 -2.29
CA PHE A 378 -1.06 41.20 -2.38
C PHE A 378 -1.35 42.69 -2.31
N GLY A 379 -0.46 43.49 -1.71
CA GLY A 379 -0.64 44.95 -1.56
C GLY A 379 -1.11 45.40 -0.17
N ASP A 380 -1.42 44.46 0.70
CA ASP A 380 -1.84 44.70 2.10
C ASP A 380 -1.32 43.57 3.04
N PRO A 381 -1.31 43.78 4.36
CA PRO A 381 -0.80 42.79 5.32
C PRO A 381 -1.80 41.68 5.72
N ASP A 382 -3.06 41.73 5.28
CA ASP A 382 -4.15 40.90 5.80
C ASP A 382 -4.16 39.48 5.23
N HIS A 383 -3.30 39.20 4.25
CA HIS A 383 -3.21 37.90 3.57
C HIS A 383 -2.23 36.92 4.26
N ALA A 384 -2.01 37.05 5.57
CA ALA A 384 -1.05 36.24 6.31
C ALA A 384 -1.30 34.72 6.22
N VAL A 385 -2.56 34.29 6.17
CA VAL A 385 -2.95 32.88 6.01
C VAL A 385 -2.55 32.36 4.63
N ALA A 386 -2.83 33.13 3.57
CA ALA A 386 -2.45 32.78 2.20
C ALA A 386 -0.93 32.70 2.04
N VAL A 387 -0.19 33.66 2.60
CA VAL A 387 1.29 33.64 2.62
C VAL A 387 1.81 32.37 3.30
N ARG A 388 1.28 32.01 4.48
CA ARG A 388 1.69 30.78 5.18
C ARG A 388 1.38 29.53 4.37
N ALA A 389 0.24 29.50 3.67
CA ALA A 389 -0.13 28.39 2.80
C ALA A 389 0.82 28.24 1.60
N GLU A 390 1.20 29.35 0.95
CA GLU A 390 2.20 29.33 -0.14
C GLU A 390 3.59 28.93 0.35
N ILE A 391 4.05 29.45 1.49
CA ILE A 391 5.34 29.02 2.07
C ILE A 391 5.32 27.53 2.41
N SER A 392 4.20 27.02 2.93
CA SER A 392 4.03 25.59 3.21
C SER A 392 4.09 24.74 1.94
N ARG A 393 3.43 25.18 0.86
CA ARG A 393 3.53 24.55 -0.47
C ARG A 393 4.98 24.56 -0.98
N LEU A 394 5.65 25.72 -0.92
CA LEU A 394 7.02 25.89 -1.36
C LEU A 394 8.00 24.98 -0.60
N ARG A 395 7.82 24.83 0.72
CA ARG A 395 8.63 23.93 1.57
C ARG A 395 8.41 22.45 1.28
N ARG A 396 7.23 22.05 0.80
CA ARG A 396 7.02 20.67 0.34
C ARG A 396 7.88 20.34 -0.89
N THR A 397 8.12 21.33 -1.75
CA THR A 397 8.95 21.17 -2.95
C THR A 397 10.45 21.37 -2.65
N LEU A 398 10.80 22.36 -1.82
CA LEU A 398 12.18 22.81 -1.62
C LEU A 398 12.79 22.43 -0.26
N GLY A 399 12.04 21.74 0.60
CA GLY A 399 12.50 21.38 1.94
C GLY A 399 12.79 22.60 2.82
N SER A 400 13.93 22.58 3.51
CA SER A 400 14.36 23.59 4.49
C SER A 400 15.00 24.85 3.86
N VAL A 401 15.03 24.96 2.52
CA VAL A 401 15.60 26.11 1.79
C VAL A 401 14.99 27.44 2.21
N VAL A 402 13.71 27.47 2.61
CA VAL A 402 13.05 28.68 3.12
C VAL A 402 12.93 28.60 4.63
N ALA A 403 13.82 29.30 5.33
CA ALA A 403 13.79 29.46 6.79
C ALA A 403 12.58 30.30 7.22
N SER A 404 12.19 30.21 8.50
CA SER A 404 11.09 30.99 9.09
C SER A 404 11.59 31.93 10.18
N ARG A 405 10.78 32.96 10.48
CA ARG A 405 11.00 33.95 11.55
C ARG A 405 12.34 34.70 11.40
N PRO A 406 12.46 35.69 10.50
CA PRO A 406 11.60 35.99 9.34
C PRO A 406 11.83 35.00 8.18
N TYR A 407 10.93 34.99 7.19
CA TYR A 407 11.11 34.16 5.99
C TYR A 407 12.34 34.62 5.21
N ARG A 408 13.23 33.69 4.86
CA ARG A 408 14.48 33.98 4.13
C ARG A 408 15.03 32.71 3.49
N ILE A 409 15.93 32.86 2.52
CA ILE A 409 16.73 31.73 2.05
C ILE A 409 17.64 31.26 3.20
N ALA A 410 17.62 29.96 3.49
CA ALA A 410 18.41 29.36 4.56
C ALA A 410 19.91 29.47 4.28
N GLU A 411 20.72 29.52 5.33
CA GLU A 411 22.18 29.69 5.18
C GLU A 411 22.87 28.51 4.50
N SER A 412 22.21 27.34 4.50
CA SER A 412 22.63 26.13 3.80
C SER A 412 22.35 26.17 2.30
N ALA A 413 21.76 27.25 1.77
CA ALA A 413 21.44 27.42 0.36
C ALA A 413 21.90 28.78 -0.17
N SER A 414 22.39 28.81 -1.41
CA SER A 414 22.63 30.04 -2.17
C SER A 414 21.65 30.08 -3.32
N LEU A 415 20.89 31.16 -3.47
CA LEU A 415 19.97 31.35 -4.57
C LEU A 415 20.57 32.39 -5.53
N THR A 416 20.66 32.04 -6.80
CA THR A 416 21.02 32.91 -7.91
C THR A 416 19.83 33.01 -8.86
N VAL A 417 19.69 34.15 -9.52
CA VAL A 417 18.55 34.42 -10.42
C VAL A 417 19.10 34.71 -11.80
N THR A 418 18.55 34.03 -12.81
CA THR A 418 18.80 34.28 -14.22
C THR A 418 17.50 34.74 -14.87
N PHE A 419 17.59 35.71 -15.77
CA PHE A 419 16.42 36.36 -16.36
C PHE A 419 16.58 36.61 -17.86
N GLY A 420 17.32 35.73 -18.54
CA GLY A 420 17.54 35.77 -19.99
C GLY A 420 18.61 36.78 -20.40
N SER A 421 18.48 37.36 -21.60
CA SER A 421 19.44 38.29 -22.19
C SER A 421 19.29 39.74 -21.74
N VAL A 422 18.36 40.03 -20.82
CA VAL A 422 18.14 41.40 -20.31
C VAL A 422 19.14 41.73 -19.19
N GLU A 423 19.65 42.96 -19.19
CA GLU A 423 20.72 43.38 -18.27
C GLU A 423 20.22 43.72 -16.86
N ARG A 424 18.94 44.08 -16.72
CA ARG A 424 18.32 44.47 -15.44
C ARG A 424 17.13 43.59 -15.14
N LEU A 425 17.02 43.17 -13.88
CA LEU A 425 15.87 42.39 -13.38
C LEU A 425 14.53 43.13 -13.61
N ALA A 426 14.53 44.46 -13.57
CA ALA A 426 13.36 45.31 -13.85
C ALA A 426 12.83 45.14 -15.30
N ASP A 427 13.69 44.71 -16.21
CA ASP A 427 13.34 44.50 -17.62
C ASP A 427 12.91 43.06 -17.91
N CYS A 428 12.95 42.17 -16.93
CA CYS A 428 12.50 40.79 -17.03
C CYS A 428 10.97 40.72 -17.20
N ASP A 429 10.50 39.97 -18.21
CA ASP A 429 9.07 39.81 -18.51
C ASP A 429 8.27 39.28 -17.32
N PHE A 430 8.81 38.31 -16.58
CA PHE A 430 8.21 37.80 -15.35
C PHE A 430 7.94 38.90 -14.31
N VAL A 431 8.89 39.83 -14.12
CA VAL A 431 8.77 40.91 -13.13
C VAL A 431 7.76 41.96 -13.60
N ARG A 432 7.77 42.30 -14.89
CA ARG A 432 6.83 43.25 -15.49
C ARG A 432 5.38 42.77 -15.42
N HIS A 433 5.15 41.48 -15.59
CA HIS A 433 3.82 40.86 -15.56
C HIS A 433 3.47 40.23 -14.21
N SER A 434 4.31 40.42 -13.18
CA SER A 434 4.07 39.91 -11.83
C SER A 434 2.74 40.45 -11.27
N ALA A 435 1.95 39.56 -10.68
CA ALA A 435 0.71 39.93 -10.00
C ALA A 435 1.01 40.66 -8.68
N GLY A 436 2.14 40.34 -8.05
CA GLY A 436 2.61 40.98 -6.82
C GLY A 436 3.06 42.44 -7.01
N PRO A 437 2.52 43.41 -6.24
CA PRO A 437 2.89 44.82 -6.35
C PRO A 437 4.34 45.10 -5.92
N GLY A 438 4.92 44.29 -5.03
CA GLY A 438 6.30 44.44 -4.57
C GLY A 438 7.33 44.28 -5.67
N LEU A 439 7.12 43.32 -6.59
CA LEU A 439 8.00 43.14 -7.75
C LEU A 439 7.74 44.16 -8.85
N ARG A 440 6.48 44.56 -9.09
CA ARG A 440 6.17 45.64 -10.05
C ARG A 440 6.82 46.98 -9.68
N LYS A 441 7.06 47.23 -8.40
CA LYS A 441 7.78 48.43 -7.94
C LYS A 441 9.23 48.46 -8.43
N LEU A 442 9.83 47.32 -8.76
CA LEU A 442 11.20 47.25 -9.31
C LEU A 442 11.26 47.74 -10.77
N CYS A 443 10.12 47.80 -11.46
CA CYS A 443 10.03 48.28 -12.85
C CYS A 443 9.82 49.80 -12.95
N ARG A 444 9.71 50.50 -11.81
CA ARG A 444 9.55 51.94 -11.71
C ARG A 444 10.86 52.55 -11.23
#